data_AF-A0A958L4I6-F1
#
_entry.id   AF-A0A958L4I6-F1
#
_cell.length_a   1.000
_cell.length_b   1.000
_cell.length_c   1.000
_cell.angle_alpha   90.00
_cell.angle_beta   90.00
_cell.angle_gamma   90.00
#
_symmetry.space_group_name_H-M   'P 1'
#
loop_
_entity.id
_entity.type
_entity.pdbx_description
1 polymer ?
#
loop_
_entity_poly.entity_id
_entity_poly.type
_entity_poly.pdbx_seq_one_letter_code
_entity_poly.pdbx_strand_id
1 'polypeptide(L)' 'MPKVTVEGEGTFEVPVGKRLVLALKDECGIDQLHACGGFSKCTTCKVEFLSGEPSKMTAAEKATLENRGLSGVR' A
#
# COMPACT_ATOMS: atom_id res chain seq x y z
N MET A 1 -5.87 -15.72 8.14
CA MET A 1 -5.73 -14.29 7.82
C MET A 1 -4.30 -14.06 7.32
N PRO A 2 -4.08 -13.33 6.22
CA PRO A 2 -2.73 -12.98 5.78
C PRO A 2 -2.01 -12.16 6.85
N LYS A 3 -0.67 -12.25 6.85
CA LYS A 3 0.18 -11.51 7.78
C LYS A 3 0.95 -10.43 7.03
N VAL A 4 1.01 -9.23 7.61
CA VAL A 4 1.84 -8.13 7.15
C VAL A 4 2.87 -7.85 8.23
N THR A 5 4.15 -7.77 7.84
CA THR A 5 5.22 -7.37 8.76
C THR A 5 5.67 -5.97 8.36
N VAL A 6 5.67 -5.06 9.33
CA VAL A 6 6.17 -3.70 9.15
C VAL A 6 7.48 -3.57 9.92
N GLU A 7 8.53 -3.16 9.21
CA GLU A 7 9.86 -3.01 9.79
C GLU A 7 9.83 -2.05 10.99
N GLY A 8 10.42 -2.48 12.11
CA GLY A 8 10.45 -1.71 13.36
C GLY A 8 9.18 -1.82 14.23
N GLU A 9 8.04 -2.22 13.68
CA GLU A 9 6.74 -2.16 14.37
C GLU A 9 6.20 -3.55 14.76
N GLY A 10 6.37 -4.55 13.89
CA GLY A 10 5.96 -5.93 14.16
C GLY A 10 5.16 -6.59 13.05
N THR A 11 4.50 -7.70 13.39
CA THR A 11 3.69 -8.51 12.45
C THR A 11 2.23 -8.51 12.87
N PHE A 12 1.34 -8.21 11.93
CA PHE A 12 -0.09 -8.04 12.14
C PHE A 12 -0.89 -8.99 11.25
N GLU A 13 -2.01 -9.50 11.77
CA GLU A 13 -2.98 -10.24 10.96
C GLU A 13 -3.97 -9.27 10.32
N VAL A 14 -4.16 -9.37 9.00
CA VAL A 14 -5.03 -8.45 8.25
C VAL A 14 -6.12 -9.21 7.48
N PRO A 15 -7.29 -8.59 7.19
CA PRO A 15 -8.33 -9.24 6.41
C PRO A 15 -7.91 -9.53 4.96
N VAL A 16 -8.35 -10.68 4.43
CA VAL A 16 -8.15 -11.02 3.00
C VAL A 16 -8.89 -10.02 2.11
N GLY A 17 -8.24 -9.56 1.05
CA GLY A 17 -8.85 -8.68 0.05
C GLY A 17 -8.94 -7.20 0.46
N LYS A 18 -8.52 -6.85 1.68
CA LYS A 18 -8.40 -5.46 2.12
C LYS A 18 -7.18 -4.81 1.45
N ARG A 19 -7.30 -3.54 1.08
CA ARG A 19 -6.17 -2.77 0.50
C ARG A 19 -5.09 -2.60 1.56
N LEU A 20 -3.82 -2.79 1.17
CA LEU A 20 -2.67 -2.74 2.09
C LEU A 20 -2.66 -1.44 2.93
N VAL A 21 -2.87 -0.28 2.31
CA VAL A 21 -2.88 1.00 3.03
C VAL A 21 -3.97 1.11 4.10
N LEU A 22 -5.16 0.55 3.84
CA LEU A 22 -6.23 0.52 4.84
C LEU A 22 -5.89 -0.47 5.95
N ALA A 23 -5.18 -1.54 5.62
CA ALA A 23 -4.74 -2.53 6.60
C ALA A 23 -3.62 -2.01 7.52
N LEU A 24 -2.70 -1.22 6.97
CA LEU A 24 -1.68 -0.52 7.75
C LEU A 24 -2.32 0.43 8.76
N LYS A 25 -3.32 1.20 8.32
CA LYS A 25 -4.02 2.13 9.22
C LYS A 25 -4.83 1.41 10.30
N ASP A 26 -5.71 0.51 9.91
CA ASP A 26 -6.76 -0.01 10.81
C ASP A 26 -6.25 -1.14 11.70
N GLU A 27 -5.42 -2.06 11.18
CA GLU A 27 -4.93 -3.22 11.93
C GLU A 27 -3.50 -3.04 12.45
N CYS A 28 -2.64 -2.32 11.71
CA CYS A 28 -1.26 -2.10 12.15
C CYS A 28 -1.09 -0.81 12.97
N GLY A 29 -2.08 0.09 12.97
CA GLY A 29 -2.00 1.38 13.66
C GLY A 29 -1.04 2.38 13.02
N ILE A 30 -0.65 2.16 11.75
CA ILE A 30 0.38 2.92 11.04
C ILE A 30 -0.29 3.71 9.92
N ASP A 31 -0.28 5.04 10.06
CA ASP A 31 -0.80 5.96 9.05
C ASP A 31 0.35 6.75 8.40
N GLN A 32 0.78 6.28 7.25
CA GLN A 32 1.78 6.96 6.40
C GLN A 32 1.14 7.98 5.44
N LEU A 33 -0.10 8.38 5.70
CA LEU A 33 -0.95 9.26 4.90
C LEU A 33 -1.56 8.61 3.64
N HIS A 34 -2.88 8.66 3.55
CA HIS A 34 -3.65 8.27 2.35
C HIS A 34 -4.66 9.34 2.00
N ALA A 35 -4.20 10.47 1.45
CA ALA A 35 -5.07 11.62 1.18
C ALA A 35 -6.33 11.27 0.34
N CYS A 36 -6.23 10.27 -0.54
CA CYS A 36 -7.37 9.80 -1.34
C CYS A 36 -8.21 8.68 -0.70
N GLY A 37 -7.96 8.28 0.55
CA GLY A 37 -8.65 7.16 1.21
C GLY A 37 -8.37 5.78 0.60
N GLY A 38 -7.24 5.63 -0.10
CA GLY A 38 -6.89 4.37 -0.78
C GLY A 38 -7.57 4.16 -2.13
N PHE A 39 -8.19 5.19 -2.74
CA PHE A 39 -8.88 5.11 -4.04
C PHE A 39 -8.00 5.44 -5.27
N SER A 40 -6.67 5.36 -5.14
CA SER A 40 -5.72 5.62 -6.25
C SER A 40 -5.81 7.02 -6.88
N LYS A 41 -6.13 8.08 -6.10
CA LYS A 41 -6.14 9.48 -6.61
C LYS A 41 -4.95 10.32 -6.14
N CYS A 42 -4.12 9.77 -5.25
CA CYS A 42 -2.89 10.37 -4.75
C CYS A 42 -1.76 9.33 -4.77
N THR A 43 -0.58 9.73 -4.33
CA THR A 43 0.62 8.87 -4.19
C THR A 43 1.27 8.99 -2.81
N THR A 44 0.53 9.54 -1.83
CA THR A 44 1.04 9.77 -0.47
C THR A 44 1.25 8.49 0.33
N CYS A 45 0.49 7.43 0.02
CA CYS A 45 0.54 6.16 0.75
C CYS A 45 1.64 5.22 0.26
N LYS A 46 2.76 5.77 -0.22
CA LYS A 46 3.87 4.99 -0.78
C LYS A 46 4.51 4.13 0.34
N VAL A 47 4.85 2.89 -0.01
CA VAL A 47 5.63 1.96 0.84
C VAL A 47 6.84 1.48 0.05
N GLU A 48 7.81 0.92 0.77
CA GLU A 48 8.84 0.07 0.22
C GLU A 48 8.56 -1.38 0.61
N PHE A 49 8.73 -2.32 -0.34
CA PHE A 49 8.59 -3.75 -0.07
C PHE A 49 9.96 -4.37 0.19
N LEU A 50 10.23 -4.74 1.44
CA LEU A 50 11.44 -5.49 1.79
C LEU A 50 11.37 -6.97 1.35
N SER A 51 10.16 -7.53 1.32
CA SER A 51 9.89 -8.88 0.82
C SER A 51 8.41 -9.04 0.47
N GLY A 52 8.08 -10.06 -0.33
CA GLY A 52 6.68 -10.39 -0.66
C GLY A 52 5.98 -9.38 -1.57
N GLU A 53 6.74 -8.64 -2.39
CA GLU A 53 6.16 -7.64 -3.30
C GLU A 53 5.16 -8.29 -4.29
N PRO A 54 3.96 -7.70 -4.48
CA PRO A 54 3.01 -8.16 -5.49
C PRO A 54 3.57 -7.99 -6.92
N SER A 55 3.58 -9.09 -7.67
CA SER A 55 3.98 -9.10 -9.08
C SER A 55 2.98 -8.42 -10.02
N LYS A 56 1.75 -8.17 -9.56
CA LYS A 56 0.68 -7.54 -10.33
C LYS A 56 0.42 -6.13 -9.82
N MET A 57 0.27 -5.19 -10.74
CA MET A 57 -0.18 -3.82 -10.50
C MET A 57 -1.62 -3.68 -10.99
N THR A 58 -2.44 -2.90 -10.29
CA THR A 58 -3.80 -2.59 -10.77
C THR A 58 -3.78 -1.56 -11.90
N ALA A 59 -4.78 -1.58 -12.78
CA ALA A 59 -4.88 -0.57 -13.85
C ALA A 59 -5.00 0.86 -13.29
N ALA A 60 -5.70 1.03 -12.17
CA ALA A 60 -5.85 2.32 -11.50
C ALA A 60 -4.53 2.85 -10.95
N GLU A 61 -3.73 1.98 -10.30
CA GLU A 61 -2.41 2.35 -9.79
C GLU A 61 -1.47 2.75 -10.93
N LYS A 62 -1.41 1.94 -12.00
CA LYS A 62 -0.61 2.24 -13.18
C LYS A 62 -0.93 3.61 -13.77
N ALA A 63 -2.23 3.87 -14.02
CA ALA A 63 -2.67 5.14 -14.57
C ALA A 63 -2.33 6.33 -13.66
N THR A 64 -2.46 6.17 -12.35
CA THR A 64 -2.13 7.24 -11.39
C THR A 64 -0.63 7.52 -11.37
N LEU A 65 0.22 6.50 -11.41
CA LEU A 65 1.67 6.65 -11.48
C LEU A 65 2.10 7.33 -12.79
N GLU A 66 1.55 6.90 -13.93
CA GLU A 66 1.81 7.52 -15.24
C GLU A 66 1.40 9.00 -15.25
N ASN A 67 0.19 9.33 -14.79
CA ASN A 67 -0.32 10.69 -14.73
C ASN A 67 0.48 11.60 -13.79
N ARG A 68 1.19 11.04 -12.81
CA ARG A 68 2.04 11.76 -11.87
C ARG A 68 3.50 11.82 -12.30
N GLY A 69 3.85 11.25 -13.46
CA GLY A 69 5.25 11.16 -13.92
C GLY A 69 6.10 10.23 -13.06
N LEU A 70 5.47 9.27 -12.37
CA LEU A 70 6.09 8.28 -11.49
C LEU A 70 6.08 6.89 -12.14
N SER A 71 6.23 6.84 -13.46
CA SER A 71 6.39 5.57 -14.16
C SER A 71 7.76 4.96 -13.84
N GLY A 72 7.78 3.66 -13.56
CA GLY A 72 9.02 2.92 -13.30
C GLY A 72 9.59 3.06 -11.88
N VAL A 73 8.95 3.82 -10.99
CA VAL A 73 9.28 3.79 -9.56
C VAL A 73 8.46 2.70 -8.86
N ARG A 74 9.16 1.74 -8.27
CA ARG A 74 8.65 0.87 -7.22
C ARG A 74 9.58 1.02 -6.03
#